data_AF-A0A8T5KP55-F1
#
_entry.id   AF-A0A8T5KP55-F1
#
_cell.length_a   1.000
_cell.length_b   1.000
_cell.length_c   1.000
_cell.angle_alpha   90.00
_cell.angle_beta   90.00
_cell.angle_gamma   90.00
#
_symmetry.space_group_name_H-M   'P 1'
#
loop_
_entity.id
_entity.type
_entity.pdbx_description
1 polymer ?
#
loop_
_entity_poly.entity_id
_entity_poly.type
_entity_poly.pdbx_seq_one_letter_code
_entity_poly.pdbx_strand_id
1 'polypeptide(L)' 'MDAKDQRMVWIDLEMTGLDEKKESIIEIATVITDGELNILAQGPNLAVSVSEELIAGMDEWNTTHHHRSGLV' A
#
# COMPACT_ATOMS: atom_id res chain seq x y z
N MET A 1 -1.04 17.96 23.14
CA MET A 1 -1.04 16.88 24.15
C MET A 1 -1.30 15.60 23.37
N ASP A 2 -0.38 14.63 23.35
CA ASP A 2 -0.51 13.39 22.56
C ASP A 2 -1.50 12.43 23.23
N ALA A 3 -2.79 12.67 23.00
CA ALA A 3 -3.84 11.74 23.42
C ALA A 3 -3.80 10.52 22.49
N LYS A 4 -3.47 9.34 23.03
CA LYS A 4 -3.35 8.10 22.26
C LYS A 4 -4.58 7.80 21.40
N ASP A 5 -5.77 8.13 21.91
CA ASP A 5 -7.06 7.87 21.24
C ASP A 5 -7.33 8.82 20.05
N GLN A 6 -6.50 9.85 19.87
CA GLN A 6 -6.54 10.77 18.73
C GLN A 6 -5.51 10.44 17.66
N ARG A 7 -4.69 9.40 17.87
CA ARG A 7 -3.69 8.99 16.88
C ARG A 7 -4.36 8.39 15.67
N MET A 8 -3.82 8.69 14.49
CA MET A 8 -4.30 8.17 13.23
C MET A 8 -3.29 7.20 12.64
N VAL A 9 -3.79 6.10 12.07
CA VAL A 9 -3.00 5.15 11.29
C VAL A 9 -3.30 5.41 9.81
N TRP A 10 -2.33 5.97 9.10
CA TRP A 10 -2.38 6.16 7.66
C TRP A 10 -1.85 4.89 7.00
N ILE A 11 -2.58 4.40 6.00
CA ILE A 11 -2.23 3.21 5.24
C ILE A 11 -2.44 3.53 3.77
N ASP A 12 -1.46 3.17 2.95
CA ASP A 12 -1.56 3.16 1.50
C ASP A 12 -1.24 1.75 1.00
N LEU A 13 -1.98 1.30 -0.02
CA LEU A 13 -1.87 -0.03 -0.58
C LEU A 13 -1.84 0.06 -2.10
N GLU A 14 -0.92 -0.68 -2.69
CA GLU A 14 -0.96 -0.99 -4.12
C GLU A 14 -1.43 -2.44 -4.31
N MET A 15 -2.30 -2.66 -5.30
CA MET A 15 -2.91 -3.95 -5.59
C MET A 15 -2.70 -4.35 -7.04
N THR A 16 -2.82 -5.64 -7.34
CA THR A 16 -2.81 -6.14 -8.73
C THR A 16 -4.09 -5.78 -9.52
N GLY A 17 -5.15 -5.35 -8.82
CA GLY A 17 -6.39 -4.85 -9.41
C GLY A 17 -7.46 -4.53 -8.37
N LEU A 18 -8.73 -4.49 -8.79
CA LEU A 18 -9.86 -4.04 -7.96
C LEU A 18 -10.80 -5.15 -7.44
N ASP A 19 -10.63 -6.40 -7.87
CA ASP A 19 -11.47 -7.54 -7.45
C ASP A 19 -10.85 -8.24 -6.24
N GLU A 20 -11.43 -8.09 -5.05
CA GLU A 20 -10.88 -8.58 -3.79
C GLU A 20 -10.76 -10.12 -3.71
N LYS A 21 -11.42 -10.84 -4.61
CA LYS A 21 -11.40 -12.31 -4.65
C LYS A 21 -10.33 -12.86 -5.58
N LYS A 22 -9.77 -12.02 -6.45
CA LYS A 22 -8.77 -12.41 -7.44
C LYS A 22 -7.43 -11.72 -7.21
N GLU A 23 -7.48 -10.46 -6.79
CA GLU A 23 -6.33 -9.58 -6.71
C GLU A 23 -5.70 -9.60 -5.32
N SER A 24 -4.44 -9.17 -5.25
CA SER A 24 -3.67 -9.16 -4.00
C SER A 24 -2.94 -7.84 -3.81
N ILE A 25 -2.61 -7.55 -2.54
CA ILE A 25 -1.75 -6.44 -2.17
C ILE A 25 -0.31 -6.75 -2.61
N ILE A 26 0.33 -5.80 -3.27
CA ILE A 26 1.73 -5.86 -3.74
C ILE A 26 2.63 -4.78 -3.12
N GLU A 27 2.04 -3.78 -2.44
CA GLU A 27 2.79 -2.83 -1.60
C GLU A 27 1.95 -2.42 -0.39
N ILE A 28 2.61 -2.15 0.75
CA ILE A 28 2.00 -1.50 1.90
C ILE A 28 2.96 -0.47 2.51
N ALA A 29 2.45 0.73 2.72
CA ALA A 29 3.12 1.80 3.46
C ALA A 29 2.23 2.26 4.62
N THR A 30 2.84 2.57 5.77
CA THR A 30 2.10 3.04 6.95
C THR A 30 2.77 4.20 7.66
N VAL A 31 1.96 5.12 8.20
CA VAL A 31 2.43 6.27 9.01
C VAL A 31 1.49 6.46 10.19
N ILE A 32 2.03 6.80 11.35
CA ILE A 32 1.26 7.18 12.54
C ILE A 32 1.40 8.68 12.75
N THR A 33 0.27 9.37 12.90
CA THR A 33 0.24 10.80 13.28
C THR A 33 -0.51 11.02 14.58
N ASP A 34 -0.30 12.18 15.21
CA ASP A 34 -1.22 12.71 16.23
C ASP A 34 -2.46 13.35 15.59
N GLY A 35 -3.34 13.91 16.43
CA GLY A 35 -4.56 14.60 15.99
C GLY A 35 -4.33 15.93 15.28
N GLU A 36 -3.10 16.47 15.30
CA GLU A 36 -2.70 17.68 14.56
C GLU A 36 -1.89 17.33 13.30
N LEU A 37 -1.86 16.05 12.91
CA LEU A 37 -1.16 15.51 11.74
C LEU A 37 0.37 15.54 11.83
N ASN A 38 0.95 15.73 13.02
CA ASN A 38 2.39 15.58 13.20
C ASN A 38 2.76 14.09 13.13
N ILE A 39 3.79 13.74 12.37
CA ILE A 39 4.27 12.35 12.26
C ILE A 39 4.88 11.91 13.59
N LEU A 40 4.33 10.84 14.16
CA LEU A 40 4.82 10.20 15.39
C LEU A 40 5.71 9.00 15.09
N ALA A 41 5.40 8.25 14.02
CA ALA A 41 6.19 7.12 13.57
C ALA A 41 5.95 6.86 12.08
N GLN A 42 6.97 6.35 11.41
CA GLN A 42 6.83 5.75 10.08
C GLN A 42 6.88 4.24 10.28
N GLY A 43 5.83 3.56 9.82
CA GLY A 43 5.79 2.11 9.82
C GLY A 43 6.51 1.55 8.59
N PRO A 44 6.43 0.24 8.37
CA PRO A 44 7.17 -0.38 7.28
C PRO A 44 6.64 0.10 5.92
N ASN A 45 7.57 0.23 4.97
CA ASN A 45 7.29 0.35 3.55
C ASN A 45 7.78 -0.94 2.88
N LEU A 46 6.86 -1.77 2.40
CA LEU A 46 7.15 -3.12 1.94
C LEU A 46 6.50 -3.38 0.59
N ALA A 47 7.33 -3.80 -0.38
CA ALA A 47 6.84 -4.57 -1.52
C ALA A 47 6.51 -6.00 -1.07
N VAL A 48 5.35 -6.50 -1.48
CA VAL A 48 4.82 -7.82 -1.11
C VAL A 48 4.91 -8.74 -2.33
N SER A 49 5.69 -9.82 -2.19
CA SER A 49 5.82 -10.80 -3.27
C SER A 49 4.53 -11.59 -3.46
N VAL A 50 4.09 -11.68 -4.71
CA VAL A 50 3.00 -12.54 -5.18
C VAL A 50 3.50 -13.42 -6.34
N SER A 51 2.67 -14.32 -6.86
CA SER A 51 3.09 -15.20 -7.96
C SER A 51 3.26 -14.43 -9.26
N GLU A 52 4.19 -14.89 -10.12
CA GLU A 52 4.42 -14.28 -11.43
C GLU A 52 3.18 -14.35 -12.32
N GLU A 53 2.35 -15.39 -12.17
CA GLU A 53 1.08 -15.51 -12.91
C GLU A 53 0.08 -14.43 -12.51
N LEU A 54 0.04 -14.03 -11.24
CA LEU A 54 -0.83 -12.95 -10.78
C LEU A 54 -0.36 -11.60 -11.33
N ILE A 55 0.95 -11.36 -11.30
CA ILE A 55 1.56 -10.16 -11.91
C ILE A 55 1.27 -10.11 -13.42
N ALA A 56 1.46 -11.22 -14.14
CA ALA A 56 1.20 -11.30 -15.57
C ALA A 56 -0.31 -11.19 -15.92
N GLY A 57 -1.20 -11.42 -14.95
CA GLY A 57 -2.65 -11.35 -15.10
C GLY A 57 -3.26 -9.96 -14.89
N MET A 58 -2.46 -8.96 -14.51
CA MET A 58 -2.94 -7.59 -14.29
C MET A 58 -3.54 -6.98 -15.58
N ASP A 59 -4.51 -6.08 -15.42
CA ASP A 59 -5.03 -5.31 -16.55
C ASP A 59 -3.99 -4.30 -17.09
N GLU A 60 -4.32 -3.65 -18.22
CA GLU A 60 -3.43 -2.67 -18.87
C GLU A 60 -3.05 -1.52 -17.94
N TRP A 61 -3.99 -1.06 -17.11
CA TRP A 61 -3.77 0.07 -16.23
C TRP A 61 -2.76 -0.25 -15.14
N ASN A 62 -2.99 -1.35 -14.40
CA ASN A 62 -2.13 -1.81 -13.33
C ASN A 62 -0.74 -2.19 -13.87
N THR A 63 -0.68 -2.94 -14.97
CA THR A 63 0.59 -3.30 -15.64
C THR A 63 1.41 -2.05 -15.99
N THR A 64 0.78 -1.07 -16.65
CA THR A 64 1.49 0.15 -17.08
C THR A 64 2.00 0.97 -15.90
N HIS A 65 1.18 1.12 -14.86
CA HIS A 65 1.50 2.02 -13.74
C HIS A 65 2.53 1.41 -12.79
N HIS A 66 2.39 0.12 -12.47
CA HIS A 66 3.30 -0.57 -11.55
C HIS A 66 4.70 -0.79 -12.16
N HIS A 67 4.79 -1.06 -13.46
CA HIS A 67 6.09 -1.08 -14.14
C HIS A 67 6.73 0.30 -14.27
N ARG A 68 5.91 1.35 -14.46
CA ARG A 68 6.42 2.72 -14.53
C ARG A 68 6.94 3.22 -13.18
N SER A 69 6.32 2.82 -12.07
CA SER A 69 6.81 3.14 -10.72
C SER A 69 8.03 2.31 -10.33
N GLY A 70 8.24 1.16 -10.98
CA GLY A 70 9.29 0.20 -10.65
C GLY A 70 8.93 -0.73 -9.50
N LEU A 71 7.64 -0.80 -9.14
CA LEU A 71 7.12 -1.75 -8.17
C LEU A 71 7.15 -3.18 -8.71
N VAL A 72 6.93 -3.33 -10.02
CA VAL A 72 6.95 -4.60 -10.77
C VAL A 72 7.98 -4.53 -11.90
#